data_AF-A0A509AEC3-F1
#
_entry.id   AF-A0A509AEC3-F1
#
_cell.length_a   1.000
_cell.length_b   1.000
_cell.length_c   1.000
_cell.angle_alpha   90.00
_cell.angle_beta   90.00
_cell.angle_gamma   90.00
#
_symmetry.space_group_name_H-M   'P 1'
#
loop_
_entity.id
_entity.type
_entity.pdbx_description
1 polymer ?
#
loop_
_entity_poly.entity_id
_entity_poly.type
_entity_poly.pdbx_seq_one_letter_code
_entity_poly.pdbx_strand_id
1 'polypeptide(L)'
;MPGLDKDQYSVLWVEHQDKGRLELNFLIPNTELLTGKRLQPYYDRADRPRIDAWQTIVNGRLGLHDPNAPENRRVLVTPSALPEAKQEAAETITRGLLALASSGEVKNRQDVTEVLENAGFEVVRTTKNSISIADPDGGRNIRLKGAIYEQSFNAGEGPGAEIERAAAIYRKDAENRIQRARTVCKAGTERKREENQRRHQRPREGYDRGDAVEPAERDAYGRADVADHHDGIRATVFQPERGTVVPRGSLIASNQAEIVKQNAALSTLNAKTWGVTHQEDNNGRFLVLPKGMKAETGWTADNGKRNAVKLVKE
;
A
#
# COMPACT_ATOMS: atom_id res chain seq x y z
N MET A 1 -12.36 -12.51 25.17
CA MET A 1 -12.54 -13.54 24.13
C MET A 1 -14.00 -13.94 24.09
N PRO A 2 -14.66 -14.09 22.93
CA PRO A 2 -16.08 -14.46 22.87
C PRO A 2 -16.35 -15.77 23.59
N GLY A 3 -17.32 -15.80 24.51
CA GLY A 3 -17.76 -17.02 25.19
C GLY A 3 -16.84 -17.58 26.27
N LEU A 4 -15.73 -16.91 26.61
CA LEU A 4 -14.83 -17.31 27.69
C LEU A 4 -14.89 -16.30 28.86
N ASP A 5 -14.79 -16.82 30.08
CA ASP A 5 -14.70 -16.02 31.29
C ASP A 5 -13.31 -15.38 31.44
N LYS A 6 -13.21 -14.34 32.29
CA LYS A 6 -12.00 -13.52 32.41
C LYS A 6 -10.78 -14.26 32.98
N ASP A 7 -11.01 -15.34 33.71
CA ASP A 7 -9.99 -16.23 34.28
C ASP A 7 -9.54 -17.32 33.30
N GLN A 8 -10.21 -17.48 32.15
CA GLN A 8 -9.88 -18.48 31.13
C GLN A 8 -8.81 -18.01 30.12
N TYR A 9 -8.53 -16.71 30.07
CA TYR A 9 -7.55 -16.14 29.15
C TYR A 9 -6.89 -14.90 29.74
N SER A 10 -5.66 -14.62 29.28
CA SER A 10 -4.96 -13.38 29.60
C SER A 10 -4.60 -12.65 28.31
N VAL A 11 -4.57 -11.32 28.37
CA VAL A 11 -4.13 -10.46 27.27
C VAL A 11 -3.21 -9.39 27.86
N LEU A 12 -1.96 -9.37 27.42
CA LEU A 12 -1.04 -8.28 27.68
C LEU A 12 -1.13 -7.28 26.53
N TRP A 13 -1.27 -6.00 26.86
CA TRP A 13 -1.13 -4.90 25.90
C TRP A 13 0.22 -4.22 26.10
N VAL A 14 0.92 -3.97 25.01
CA VAL A 14 2.20 -3.26 24.98
C VAL A 14 2.03 -2.02 24.11
N GLU A 15 2.25 -0.88 24.73
CA GLU A 15 2.19 0.41 24.06
C GLU A 15 3.56 0.78 23.49
N HIS A 16 3.59 1.13 22.21
CA HIS A 16 4.76 1.57 21.48
C HIS A 16 4.51 2.99 20.95
N GLN A 17 5.40 3.93 21.29
CA GLN A 17 5.37 5.33 20.82
C GLN A 17 6.63 5.72 20.03
N ASP A 18 7.56 4.78 19.85
CA ASP A 18 8.88 5.00 19.27
C ASP A 18 8.87 5.43 17.79
N LYS A 19 7.73 5.25 17.09
CA LYS A 19 7.60 5.49 15.64
C LYS A 19 6.75 6.70 15.28
N GLY A 20 6.65 7.67 16.19
CA GLY A 20 5.89 8.90 15.99
C GLY A 20 4.38 8.69 15.82
N ARG A 21 3.88 7.49 16.19
CA ARG A 21 2.46 7.15 16.25
C ARG A 21 2.25 6.08 17.32
N LEU A 22 1.05 6.06 17.91
CA LEU A 22 0.64 5.04 18.86
C LEU A 22 0.47 3.69 18.16
N GLU A 23 1.27 2.70 18.55
CA GLU A 23 1.10 1.30 18.20
C GLU A 23 0.75 0.52 19.46
N LEU A 24 -0.36 -0.22 19.44
CA LEU A 24 -0.76 -1.13 20.52
C LEU A 24 -0.57 -2.56 20.04
N ASN A 25 0.46 -3.21 20.57
CA ASN A 25 0.67 -4.64 20.39
C ASN A 25 -0.04 -5.39 21.50
N PHE A 26 -0.47 -6.62 21.23
CA PHE A 26 -1.05 -7.48 22.25
C PHE A 26 -0.49 -8.90 22.18
N LEU A 27 -0.34 -9.52 23.34
CA LEU A 27 0.11 -10.89 23.49
C LEU A 27 -0.99 -11.69 24.20
N ILE A 28 -1.34 -12.82 23.59
CA ILE A 28 -2.34 -13.75 24.12
C ILE A 28 -1.68 -15.12 24.16
N PRO A 29 -1.60 -15.77 25.34
CA PRO A 29 -1.15 -17.16 25.41
C PRO A 29 -2.03 -18.06 24.54
N ASN A 30 -1.40 -18.99 23.80
CA ASN A 30 -2.12 -19.99 23.01
C ASN A 30 -2.64 -21.16 23.86
N THR A 31 -2.97 -20.89 25.13
CA THR A 31 -3.41 -21.85 26.13
C THR A 31 -4.57 -21.24 26.90
N GLU A 32 -5.65 -21.99 27.06
CA GLU A 32 -6.76 -21.63 27.92
C GLU A 32 -6.37 -21.95 29.38
N LEU A 33 -6.55 -20.98 30.27
CA LEU A 33 -5.85 -20.95 31.55
C LEU A 33 -6.40 -21.94 32.59
N LEU A 34 -7.66 -22.38 32.48
CA LEU A 34 -8.25 -23.32 33.44
C LEU A 34 -8.01 -24.78 33.04
N THR A 35 -8.08 -25.08 31.76
CA THR A 35 -8.03 -26.46 31.23
C THR A 35 -6.66 -26.83 30.66
N GLY A 36 -5.76 -25.87 30.47
CA GLY A 36 -4.46 -26.09 29.82
C GLY A 36 -4.55 -26.44 28.32
N LYS A 37 -5.76 -26.47 27.75
CA LYS A 37 -5.96 -26.81 26.33
C LYS A 37 -5.45 -25.69 25.43
N ARG A 38 -4.96 -26.06 24.25
CA ARG A 38 -4.56 -25.08 23.21
C ARG A 38 -5.73 -24.15 22.88
N LEU A 39 -5.53 -22.86 23.08
CA LEU A 39 -6.43 -21.77 22.69
C LEU A 39 -5.87 -21.14 21.42
N GLN A 40 -6.71 -20.96 20.40
CA GLN A 40 -6.33 -20.23 19.18
C GLN A 40 -7.09 -18.90 19.11
N PRO A 41 -6.46 -17.79 19.56
CA PRO A 41 -7.11 -16.48 19.60
C PRO A 41 -7.51 -15.96 18.22
N TYR A 42 -6.68 -16.24 17.22
CA TYR A 42 -6.87 -15.76 15.85
C TYR A 42 -6.49 -16.81 14.81
N TYR A 43 -7.31 -16.94 13.77
CA TYR A 43 -7.05 -17.66 12.54
C TYR A 43 -7.60 -16.85 11.35
N ASP A 44 -6.70 -16.31 10.54
CA ASP A 44 -7.04 -15.28 9.53
C ASP A 44 -8.24 -15.64 8.65
N ARG A 45 -8.25 -16.85 8.08
CA ARG A 45 -9.33 -17.31 7.19
C ARG A 45 -10.73 -17.26 7.84
N ALA A 46 -10.82 -17.53 9.14
CA ALA A 46 -12.11 -17.58 9.85
C ALA A 46 -12.44 -16.25 10.54
N ASP A 47 -11.43 -15.56 11.06
CA ASP A 47 -11.61 -14.42 11.97
C ASP A 47 -11.52 -13.06 11.26
N ARG A 48 -10.78 -12.96 10.15
CA ARG A 48 -10.60 -11.69 9.40
C ARG A 48 -11.93 -10.99 9.10
N PRO A 49 -12.98 -11.65 8.58
CA PRO A 49 -14.25 -10.97 8.30
C PRO A 49 -14.89 -10.33 9.55
N ARG A 50 -14.78 -10.97 10.72
CA ARG A 50 -15.28 -10.42 11.99
C ARG A 50 -14.44 -9.21 12.42
N ILE A 51 -13.12 -9.34 12.34
CA ILE A 51 -12.19 -8.29 12.77
C ILE A 51 -12.29 -7.05 11.86
N ASP A 52 -12.35 -7.24 10.54
CA ASP A 52 -12.54 -6.14 9.56
C ASP A 52 -13.89 -5.43 9.79
N ALA A 53 -14.93 -6.19 10.11
CA ALA A 53 -16.24 -5.64 10.45
C ALA A 53 -16.21 -4.87 11.78
N TRP A 54 -15.56 -5.41 12.82
CA TRP A 54 -15.34 -4.71 14.08
C TRP A 54 -14.58 -3.40 13.88
N GLN A 55 -13.50 -3.42 13.10
CA GLN A 55 -12.72 -2.22 12.77
C GLN A 55 -13.60 -1.16 12.09
N THR A 56 -14.43 -1.57 11.12
CA THR A 56 -15.37 -0.67 10.43
C THR A 56 -16.34 0.00 11.41
N ILE A 57 -16.89 -0.76 12.37
CA ILE A 57 -17.81 -0.25 13.39
C ILE A 57 -17.10 0.73 14.33
N VAL A 58 -15.91 0.37 14.81
CA VAL A 58 -15.13 1.20 15.75
C VAL A 58 -14.68 2.48 15.09
N ASN A 59 -14.16 2.41 13.86
CA ASN A 59 -13.76 3.58 13.09
C ASN A 59 -14.94 4.53 12.88
N GLY A 60 -16.10 4.00 12.47
CA GLY A 60 -17.31 4.81 12.27
C GLY A 60 -17.82 5.43 13.57
N ARG A 61 -17.82 4.68 14.68
CA ARG A 61 -18.30 5.16 15.99
C ARG A 61 -17.40 6.25 16.58
N LEU A 62 -16.08 6.09 16.45
CA LEU A 62 -15.09 6.96 17.07
C LEU A 62 -14.54 8.03 16.12
N GLY A 63 -14.99 8.07 14.87
CA GLY A 63 -14.46 8.99 13.85
C GLY A 63 -12.98 8.77 13.54
N LEU A 64 -12.49 7.53 13.63
CA LEU A 64 -11.08 7.22 13.36
C LEU A 64 -10.78 7.24 11.86
N HIS A 65 -9.50 7.43 11.54
CA HIS A 65 -9.01 7.36 10.17
C HIS A 65 -9.35 6.01 9.53
N ASP A 66 -10.11 6.06 8.43
CA ASP A 66 -10.51 4.86 7.68
C ASP A 66 -9.50 4.55 6.56
N PRO A 67 -8.66 3.51 6.69
CA PRO A 67 -7.66 3.19 5.68
C PRO A 67 -8.28 2.75 4.34
N ASN A 68 -9.55 2.37 4.31
CA ASN A 68 -10.25 1.91 3.11
C ASN A 68 -11.00 3.02 2.37
N ALA A 69 -11.01 4.25 2.92
CA ALA A 69 -11.64 5.38 2.25
C ALA A 69 -10.95 5.66 0.90
N PRO A 70 -11.70 5.98 -0.17
CA PRO A 70 -11.14 6.26 -1.49
C PRO A 70 -10.01 7.29 -1.50
N GLU A 71 -10.15 8.36 -0.73
CA GLU A 71 -9.16 9.42 -0.52
C GLU A 71 -7.85 8.92 0.09
N ASN A 72 -7.87 7.77 0.77
CA ASN A 72 -6.71 7.17 1.40
C ASN A 72 -6.03 6.10 0.54
N ARG A 73 -6.60 5.77 -0.63
CA ARG A 73 -5.99 4.81 -1.57
C ARG A 73 -4.66 5.35 -2.08
N ARG A 74 -3.65 4.50 -2.07
CA ARG A 74 -2.33 4.84 -2.60
C ARG A 74 -2.34 4.68 -4.12
N VAL A 75 -1.68 5.61 -4.81
CA VAL A 75 -1.44 5.49 -6.26
C VAL A 75 -0.62 4.24 -6.58
N LEU A 76 0.40 3.98 -5.76
CA LEU A 76 1.22 2.78 -5.79
C LEU A 76 1.34 2.17 -4.38
N VAL A 77 1.29 0.86 -4.32
CA VAL A 77 1.53 0.02 -3.15
C VAL A 77 2.76 -0.81 -3.44
N THR A 78 3.92 -0.36 -2.94
CA THR A 78 5.17 -1.13 -2.97
C THR A 78 5.22 -2.10 -1.80
N PRO A 79 5.43 -3.41 -2.04
CA PRO A 79 5.74 -4.36 -0.98
C PRO A 79 7.11 -4.02 -0.36
N SER A 80 7.20 -4.01 0.97
CA SER A 80 8.45 -3.67 1.68
C SER A 80 9.60 -4.66 1.42
N ALA A 81 9.29 -5.90 1.02
CA ALA A 81 10.28 -6.94 0.72
C ALA A 81 10.73 -6.93 -0.75
N LEU A 82 10.29 -5.97 -1.57
CA LEU A 82 10.71 -5.85 -2.95
C LEU A 82 12.14 -5.27 -2.99
N PRO A 83 13.09 -5.81 -3.77
CA PRO A 83 14.41 -5.22 -3.94
C PRO A 83 14.33 -3.74 -4.35
N GLU A 84 15.24 -2.92 -3.87
CA GLU A 84 15.22 -1.45 -4.03
C GLU A 84 15.13 -1.02 -5.51
N ALA A 85 15.92 -1.62 -6.39
CA ALA A 85 15.86 -1.36 -7.83
C ALA A 85 14.47 -1.61 -8.44
N LYS A 86 13.76 -2.64 -7.98
CA LYS A 86 12.40 -2.94 -8.45
C LYS A 86 11.35 -2.01 -7.84
N GLN A 87 11.59 -1.50 -6.63
CA GLN A 87 10.76 -0.44 -6.05
C GLN A 87 10.91 0.84 -6.86
N GLU A 88 12.15 1.24 -7.15
CA GLU A 88 12.45 2.41 -7.96
C GLU A 88 11.87 2.31 -9.38
N ALA A 89 11.95 1.13 -10.00
CA ALA A 89 11.30 0.87 -11.28
C ALA A 89 9.77 1.05 -11.19
N ALA A 90 9.12 0.45 -10.20
CA ALA A 90 7.67 0.58 -10.00
C ALA A 90 7.25 2.04 -9.73
N GLU A 91 8.04 2.79 -8.97
CA GLU A 91 7.82 4.21 -8.71
C GLU A 91 8.00 5.05 -9.98
N THR A 92 9.04 4.79 -10.76
CA THR A 92 9.31 5.49 -12.02
C THR A 92 8.20 5.27 -13.03
N ILE A 93 7.78 4.01 -13.20
CA ILE A 93 6.63 3.65 -14.04
C ILE A 93 5.38 4.38 -13.57
N THR A 94 5.12 4.40 -12.26
CA THR A 94 3.96 5.10 -11.70
C THR A 94 4.03 6.60 -11.98
N ARG A 95 5.19 7.25 -11.81
CA ARG A 95 5.37 8.67 -12.11
C ARG A 95 5.07 8.98 -13.59
N GLY A 96 5.55 8.16 -14.52
CA GLY A 96 5.27 8.29 -15.94
C GLY A 96 3.77 8.18 -16.25
N LEU A 97 3.11 7.14 -15.71
CA LEU A 97 1.68 6.93 -15.89
C LEU A 97 0.83 8.07 -15.31
N LEU A 98 1.25 8.64 -14.16
CA LEU A 98 0.58 9.81 -13.58
C LEU A 98 0.70 11.05 -14.47
N ALA A 99 1.86 11.27 -15.11
CA ALA A 99 2.06 12.37 -16.03
C ALA A 99 1.14 12.24 -17.26
N LEU A 100 1.05 11.03 -17.83
CA LEU A 100 0.17 10.72 -18.96
C LEU A 100 -1.31 10.79 -18.58
N ALA A 101 -1.67 10.41 -17.35
CA ALA A 101 -3.03 10.59 -16.85
C ALA A 101 -3.39 12.08 -16.69
N SER A 102 -2.40 12.90 -16.33
CA SER A 102 -2.59 14.36 -16.18
C SER A 102 -2.71 15.07 -17.53
N SER A 103 -2.07 14.57 -18.59
CA SER A 103 -2.24 15.06 -19.96
C SER A 103 -3.50 14.51 -20.66
N GLY A 104 -4.20 13.56 -20.02
CA GLY A 104 -5.41 12.93 -20.54
C GLY A 104 -5.13 11.82 -21.56
N GLU A 105 -3.89 11.37 -21.70
CA GLU A 105 -3.48 10.27 -22.56
C GLU A 105 -3.79 8.91 -21.93
N VAL A 106 -3.75 8.82 -20.60
CA VAL A 106 -4.15 7.63 -19.82
C VAL A 106 -5.44 7.93 -19.07
N LYS A 107 -6.55 7.39 -19.56
CA LYS A 107 -7.90 7.59 -18.99
C LYS A 107 -8.40 6.37 -18.25
N ASN A 108 -7.98 5.19 -18.66
CA ASN A 108 -8.49 3.95 -18.08
C ASN A 108 -7.40 2.87 -18.06
N ARG A 109 -7.74 1.72 -17.49
CA ARG A 109 -6.79 0.62 -17.33
C ARG A 109 -6.24 0.04 -18.63
N GLN A 110 -7.03 0.07 -19.70
CA GLN A 110 -6.59 -0.39 -21.01
C GLN A 110 -5.42 0.48 -21.48
N ASP A 111 -5.56 1.80 -21.41
CA ASP A 111 -4.51 2.76 -21.75
C ASP A 111 -3.24 2.54 -20.92
N VAL A 112 -3.38 2.23 -19.62
CA VAL A 112 -2.24 1.87 -18.75
C VAL A 112 -1.50 0.64 -19.29
N THR A 113 -2.24 -0.39 -19.72
CA THR A 113 -1.66 -1.63 -20.25
C THR A 113 -0.95 -1.35 -21.58
N GLU A 114 -1.58 -0.59 -22.47
CA GLU A 114 -1.01 -0.21 -23.78
C GLU A 114 0.25 0.65 -23.62
N VAL A 115 0.27 1.61 -22.69
CA VAL A 115 1.45 2.42 -22.40
C VAL A 115 2.61 1.56 -21.89
N LEU A 116 2.33 0.58 -21.01
CA LEU A 116 3.35 -0.34 -20.51
C LEU A 116 3.95 -1.17 -21.64
N GLU A 117 3.10 -1.75 -22.50
CA GLU A 117 3.54 -2.57 -23.64
C GLU A 117 4.31 -1.73 -24.67
N ASN A 118 3.84 -0.53 -25.01
CA ASN A 118 4.52 0.39 -25.92
C ASN A 118 5.86 0.89 -25.37
N ALA A 119 6.01 0.97 -24.04
CA ALA A 119 7.27 1.27 -23.38
C ALA A 119 8.23 0.07 -23.32
N GLY A 120 7.83 -1.09 -23.86
CA GLY A 120 8.64 -2.31 -23.92
C GLY A 120 8.50 -3.23 -22.71
N PHE A 121 7.53 -2.99 -21.81
CA PHE A 121 7.25 -3.90 -20.71
C PHE A 121 6.24 -4.98 -21.13
N GLU A 122 6.58 -6.24 -20.89
CA GLU A 122 5.64 -7.34 -21.11
C GLU A 122 4.64 -7.45 -19.94
N VAL A 123 3.35 -7.33 -20.23
CA VAL A 123 2.28 -7.51 -19.24
C VAL A 123 1.94 -8.99 -19.11
N VAL A 124 2.46 -9.64 -18.07
CA VAL A 124 2.31 -11.08 -17.85
C VAL A 124 0.94 -11.46 -17.26
N ARG A 125 0.36 -10.58 -16.43
CA ARG A 125 -0.93 -10.87 -15.79
C ARG A 125 -1.67 -9.61 -15.37
N THR A 126 -2.97 -9.61 -15.59
CA THR A 126 -3.89 -8.62 -15.00
C THR A 126 -4.81 -9.29 -13.98
N THR A 127 -5.03 -8.62 -12.84
CA THR A 127 -6.04 -9.00 -11.84
C THR A 127 -6.91 -7.81 -11.51
N LYS A 128 -8.03 -7.97 -10.80
CA LYS A 128 -8.91 -6.84 -10.44
C LYS A 128 -8.18 -5.63 -9.85
N ASN A 129 -7.14 -5.85 -9.02
CA ASN A 129 -6.49 -4.78 -8.25
C ASN A 129 -4.99 -4.58 -8.59
N SER A 130 -4.46 -5.23 -9.62
CA SER A 130 -3.04 -5.08 -9.97
C SER A 130 -2.73 -5.56 -11.39
N ILE A 131 -1.63 -5.04 -11.94
CA ILE A 131 -0.97 -5.51 -13.16
C ILE A 131 0.38 -6.09 -12.77
N SER A 132 0.78 -7.20 -13.37
CA SER A 132 2.11 -7.79 -13.20
C SER A 132 2.85 -7.72 -14.53
N ILE A 133 4.03 -7.11 -14.52
CA ILE A 133 4.92 -7.04 -15.68
C ILE A 133 6.10 -7.99 -15.51
N ALA A 134 6.66 -8.46 -16.62
CA ALA A 134 7.92 -9.19 -16.60
C ALA A 134 9.03 -8.27 -16.05
N ASP A 135 10.00 -8.87 -15.39
CA ASP A 135 11.20 -8.15 -14.99
C ASP A 135 12.13 -7.99 -16.20
N PRO A 136 12.47 -6.76 -16.64
CA PRO A 136 13.38 -6.56 -17.77
C PRO A 136 14.75 -7.21 -17.57
N ASP A 137 15.21 -7.29 -16.32
CA ASP A 137 16.49 -7.91 -15.96
C ASP A 137 16.35 -9.44 -15.73
N GLY A 138 15.15 -9.99 -15.93
CA GLY A 138 14.81 -11.37 -15.68
C GLY A 138 14.52 -11.68 -14.19
N GLY A 139 13.82 -12.79 -13.95
CA GLY A 139 13.46 -13.25 -12.61
C GLY A 139 11.99 -12.98 -12.26
N ARG A 140 11.72 -12.66 -10.98
CA ARG A 140 10.33 -12.54 -10.49
C ARG A 140 9.66 -11.27 -11.03
N ASN A 141 8.47 -11.44 -11.62
CA ASN A 141 7.60 -10.39 -12.11
C ASN A 141 7.41 -9.24 -11.12
N ILE A 142 7.37 -8.02 -11.64
CA ILE A 142 7.11 -6.82 -10.85
C ILE A 142 5.60 -6.62 -10.78
N ARG A 143 5.05 -6.66 -9.57
CA ARG A 143 3.62 -6.46 -9.33
C ARG A 143 3.34 -4.98 -9.08
N LEU A 144 2.70 -4.35 -10.05
CA LEU A 144 2.19 -2.98 -9.99
C LEU A 144 0.79 -2.98 -9.37
N LYS A 145 0.68 -2.47 -8.15
CA LYS A 145 -0.57 -2.42 -7.39
C LYS A 145 -0.81 -1.00 -6.90
N GLY A 146 -2.04 -0.52 -6.99
CA GLY A 146 -2.44 0.81 -6.55
C GLY A 146 -3.49 1.39 -7.47
N ALA A 147 -4.04 2.56 -7.13
CA ALA A 147 -5.27 3.08 -7.73
C ALA A 147 -5.25 3.10 -9.28
N ILE A 148 -4.12 3.46 -9.89
CA ILE A 148 -3.97 3.55 -11.35
C ILE A 148 -3.96 2.17 -12.06
N TYR A 149 -3.70 1.08 -11.32
CA TYR A 149 -3.60 -0.28 -11.86
C TYR A 149 -4.86 -1.12 -11.64
N GLU A 150 -5.88 -0.57 -10.96
CA GLU A 150 -7.13 -1.26 -10.66
C GLU A 150 -8.05 -1.28 -11.89
N GLN A 151 -8.89 -2.32 -12.01
CA GLN A 151 -9.88 -2.42 -13.10
C GLN A 151 -10.84 -1.23 -13.15
N SER A 152 -11.14 -0.65 -11.99
CA SER A 152 -12.05 0.48 -11.86
C SER A 152 -11.42 1.84 -12.18
N PHE A 153 -10.12 1.91 -12.48
CA PHE A 153 -9.44 3.18 -12.73
C PHE A 153 -10.08 3.94 -13.90
N ASN A 154 -10.48 5.19 -13.65
CA ASN A 154 -11.07 6.07 -14.64
C ASN A 154 -10.71 7.56 -14.41
N ALA A 155 -9.65 8.00 -15.05
CA ALA A 155 -9.18 9.38 -15.04
C ALA A 155 -9.91 10.31 -16.03
N GLY A 156 -11.12 9.99 -16.50
CA GLY A 156 -11.82 10.72 -17.57
C GLY A 156 -11.92 12.25 -17.37
N GLU A 157 -12.23 12.72 -16.17
CA GLU A 157 -12.23 14.16 -15.81
C GLU A 157 -11.00 14.56 -14.97
N GLY A 158 -9.98 13.69 -14.95
CA GLY A 158 -8.80 13.76 -14.11
C GLY A 158 -8.89 12.84 -12.87
N PRO A 159 -7.76 12.30 -12.37
CA PRO A 159 -7.73 11.43 -11.19
C PRO A 159 -8.39 12.05 -9.94
N GLY A 160 -8.35 13.37 -9.78
CA GLY A 160 -8.94 14.08 -8.64
C GLY A 160 -10.48 14.03 -8.61
N ALA A 161 -11.13 14.23 -9.75
CA ALA A 161 -12.60 14.22 -9.84
C ALA A 161 -13.19 12.81 -9.62
N GLU A 162 -12.47 11.76 -10.02
CA GLU A 162 -12.83 10.38 -9.71
C GLU A 162 -12.74 10.09 -8.21
N ILE A 163 -11.63 10.49 -7.57
CA ILE A 163 -11.42 10.33 -6.13
C ILE A 163 -12.52 11.05 -5.35
N GLU A 164 -12.86 12.28 -5.73
CA GLU A 164 -13.90 13.05 -5.06
C GLU A 164 -15.29 12.40 -5.19
N ARG A 165 -15.66 11.94 -6.39
CA ARG A 165 -16.92 11.20 -6.61
C ARG A 165 -16.96 9.90 -5.81
N ALA A 166 -15.88 9.11 -5.84
CA ALA A 166 -15.77 7.88 -5.09
C ALA A 166 -15.88 8.15 -3.58
N ALA A 167 -15.21 9.20 -3.08
CA ALA A 167 -15.27 9.61 -1.68
C ALA A 167 -16.68 10.09 -1.29
N ALA A 168 -17.38 10.83 -2.15
CA ALA A 168 -18.75 11.26 -1.92
C ALA A 168 -19.73 10.07 -1.81
N ILE A 169 -19.64 9.11 -2.74
CA ILE A 169 -20.43 7.86 -2.68
C ILE A 169 -20.10 7.08 -1.41
N TYR A 170 -18.80 6.97 -1.08
CA TYR A 170 -18.33 6.23 0.10
C TYR A 170 -18.80 6.83 1.43
N ARG A 171 -18.82 8.16 1.52
CA ARG A 171 -19.39 8.90 2.66
C ARG A 171 -20.90 8.71 2.74
N LYS A 172 -21.62 8.79 1.62
CA LYS A 172 -23.08 8.58 1.58
C LYS A 172 -23.48 7.17 2.02
N ASP A 173 -22.67 6.16 1.70
CA ASP A 173 -22.91 4.76 2.08
C ASP A 173 -22.36 4.38 3.49
N ALA A 174 -21.87 5.35 4.28
CA ALA A 174 -21.24 5.08 5.58
C ALA A 174 -22.16 4.33 6.55
N GLU A 175 -23.41 4.76 6.72
CA GLU A 175 -24.35 4.13 7.65
C GLU A 175 -24.68 2.69 7.21
N ASN A 176 -24.95 2.48 5.92
CA ASN A 176 -25.20 1.14 5.38
C ASN A 176 -23.98 0.22 5.58
N ARG A 177 -22.76 0.74 5.39
CA ARG A 177 -21.52 0.00 5.61
C ARG A 177 -21.37 -0.41 7.08
N ILE A 178 -21.64 0.50 8.02
CA ILE A 178 -21.65 0.21 9.45
C ILE A 178 -22.72 -0.84 9.79
N GLN A 179 -23.91 -0.75 9.21
CA GLN A 179 -24.98 -1.69 9.45
C GLN A 179 -24.66 -3.10 8.93
N ARG A 180 -24.09 -3.22 7.72
CA ARG A 180 -23.59 -4.51 7.20
C ARG A 180 -22.48 -5.06 8.10
N ALA A 181 -21.55 -4.21 8.53
CA ALA A 181 -20.48 -4.60 9.44
C ALA A 181 -21.02 -5.10 10.79
N ARG A 182 -22.07 -4.49 11.35
CA ARG A 182 -22.74 -4.97 12.58
C ARG A 182 -23.24 -6.40 12.43
N THR A 183 -23.90 -6.72 11.32
CA THR A 183 -24.39 -8.08 11.04
C THR A 183 -23.24 -9.08 10.98
N VAL A 184 -22.19 -8.78 10.22
CA VAL A 184 -21.02 -9.66 10.07
C VAL A 184 -20.28 -9.83 11.41
N CYS A 185 -20.06 -8.74 12.15
CA CYS A 185 -19.38 -8.76 13.43
C CYS A 185 -20.18 -9.59 14.46
N LYS A 186 -21.50 -9.40 14.54
CA LYS A 186 -22.37 -10.16 15.44
C LYS A 186 -22.32 -11.65 15.13
N ALA A 187 -22.56 -12.02 13.87
CA ALA A 187 -22.56 -13.43 13.45
C ALA A 187 -21.17 -14.09 13.65
N GLY A 188 -20.09 -13.37 13.34
CA GLY A 188 -18.73 -13.86 13.56
C GLY A 188 -18.35 -14.00 15.04
N THR A 189 -18.91 -13.13 15.89
CA THR A 189 -18.71 -13.20 17.35
C THR A 189 -19.45 -14.40 17.93
N GLU A 190 -20.69 -14.65 17.49
CA GLU A 190 -21.47 -15.80 17.96
C GLU A 190 -20.81 -17.12 17.56
N ARG A 191 -20.39 -17.26 16.30
CA ARG A 191 -19.65 -18.46 15.85
C ARG A 191 -18.39 -18.72 16.68
N LYS A 192 -17.62 -17.68 17.01
CA LYS A 192 -16.42 -17.81 17.85
C LYS A 192 -16.77 -18.16 19.29
N ARG A 193 -17.87 -17.61 19.81
CA ARG A 193 -18.40 -17.95 21.13
C ARG A 193 -18.78 -19.42 21.19
N GLU A 194 -19.57 -19.92 20.24
CA GLU A 194 -19.98 -21.33 20.17
C GLU A 194 -18.76 -22.27 20.08
N GLU A 195 -17.78 -21.93 19.23
CA GLU A 195 -16.54 -22.71 19.13
C GLU A 195 -15.79 -22.77 20.46
N ASN A 196 -15.61 -21.61 21.11
CA ASN A 196 -14.90 -21.49 22.37
C ASN A 196 -15.63 -22.23 23.49
N GLN A 197 -16.94 -22.05 23.63
CA GLN A 197 -17.75 -22.74 24.63
C GLN A 197 -17.76 -24.25 24.43
N ARG A 198 -17.71 -24.74 23.19
CA ARG A 198 -17.60 -26.19 22.92
C ARG A 198 -16.23 -26.75 23.33
N ARG A 199 -15.15 -26.02 23.09
CA ARG A 199 -13.77 -26.52 23.31
C ARG A 199 -13.25 -26.32 24.73
N HIS A 200 -13.68 -25.23 25.36
CA HIS A 200 -13.15 -24.72 26.63
C HIS A 200 -14.26 -24.59 27.66
N GLN A 201 -15.09 -25.64 27.78
CA GLN A 201 -16.08 -25.73 28.83
C GLN A 201 -15.37 -25.64 30.18
N ARG A 202 -15.95 -24.84 31.08
CA ARG A 202 -15.44 -24.71 32.43
C ARG A 202 -15.49 -26.07 33.13
N PRO A 203 -14.42 -26.50 33.79
CA PRO A 203 -14.46 -27.65 34.68
C PRO A 203 -15.55 -27.45 35.75
N ARG A 204 -16.33 -28.50 36.05
CA ARG A 204 -17.35 -28.41 37.10
C ARG A 204 -16.66 -28.27 38.46
N GLU A 205 -17.13 -27.34 39.29
CA GLU A 205 -16.64 -27.21 40.66
C GLU A 205 -16.84 -28.54 41.41
N GLY A 206 -15.73 -29.15 41.85
CA GLY A 206 -15.74 -30.31 42.73
C GLY A 206 -15.17 -31.62 42.18
N TYR A 207 -14.84 -31.73 40.89
CA TYR A 207 -14.11 -32.89 40.35
C TYR A 207 -13.04 -32.43 39.36
N ASP A 208 -11.83 -32.96 39.52
CA ASP A 208 -10.58 -32.66 38.82
C ASP A 208 -9.84 -31.37 39.19
N ARG A 209 -9.43 -31.29 40.47
CA ARG A 209 -8.02 -30.96 40.76
C ARG A 209 -7.21 -32.27 40.66
N GLY A 210 -7.27 -32.92 39.50
CA GLY A 210 -6.34 -33.98 39.14
C GLY A 210 -5.04 -33.28 38.77
N ASP A 211 -3.95 -33.74 39.37
CA ASP A 211 -2.59 -33.23 39.29
C ASP A 211 -2.28 -32.47 37.99
N ALA A 212 -1.68 -31.30 38.13
CA ALA A 212 -0.96 -30.68 37.04
C ALA A 212 0.09 -31.69 36.55
N VAL A 213 -0.25 -32.46 35.52
CA VAL A 213 0.73 -33.25 34.78
C VAL A 213 1.63 -32.20 34.17
N GLU A 214 2.85 -32.08 34.69
CA GLU A 214 3.88 -31.31 34.02
C GLU A 214 3.86 -31.72 32.54
N PRO A 215 3.77 -30.77 31.60
CA PRO A 215 3.94 -31.11 30.20
C PRO A 215 5.31 -31.75 30.10
N ALA A 216 5.37 -33.03 29.73
CA ALA A 216 6.64 -33.70 29.48
C ALA A 216 7.47 -32.78 28.57
N GLU A 217 8.65 -32.39 29.04
CA GLU A 217 9.65 -31.74 28.21
C GLU A 217 9.84 -32.62 26.97
N ARG A 218 9.25 -32.20 25.86
CA ARG A 218 9.52 -32.83 24.58
C ARG A 218 10.77 -32.17 24.06
N ASP A 219 11.87 -32.92 24.15
CA ASP A 219 13.12 -32.62 23.48
C ASP A 219 12.83 -32.13 22.06
N ALA A 220 13.19 -30.87 21.83
CA ALA A 220 13.43 -30.36 20.50
C ALA A 220 14.56 -31.23 19.93
N TYR A 221 14.27 -32.14 18.99
CA TYR A 221 15.09 -32.58 17.85
C TYR A 221 14.55 -33.92 17.29
N GLY A 222 14.01 -33.88 16.06
CA GLY A 222 14.14 -34.98 15.09
C GLY A 222 13.06 -36.10 15.01
N ARG A 223 12.08 -35.92 14.12
CA ARG A 223 11.61 -36.85 13.06
C ARG A 223 10.37 -36.25 12.38
N ALA A 224 10.46 -35.81 11.12
CA ALA A 224 10.36 -36.59 9.87
C ALA A 224 8.91 -37.03 9.56
N ASP A 225 8.29 -36.24 8.68
CA ASP A 225 7.37 -36.61 7.60
C ASP A 225 6.22 -37.60 7.87
N VAL A 226 5.01 -37.04 7.92
CA VAL A 226 3.87 -37.59 7.20
C VAL A 226 3.28 -36.49 6.33
N ALA A 227 3.83 -36.38 5.12
CA ALA A 227 3.17 -35.75 3.99
C ALA A 227 2.04 -36.68 3.53
N ASP A 228 0.80 -36.19 3.54
CA ASP A 228 -0.21 -36.72 2.64
C ASP A 228 -0.31 -35.72 1.48
N HIS A 229 0.09 -36.18 0.31
CA HIS A 229 0.09 -35.39 -0.91
C HIS A 229 -1.33 -35.31 -1.46
N HIS A 230 -1.88 -34.09 -1.53
CA HIS A 230 -2.65 -33.67 -2.70
C HIS A 230 -2.47 -32.16 -2.95
N ASP A 231 -2.19 -31.85 -4.22
CA ASP A 231 -1.64 -30.61 -4.76
C ASP A 231 -2.42 -29.32 -4.45
N GLY A 232 -1.68 -28.23 -4.21
CA GLY A 232 -2.22 -26.87 -4.29
C GLY A 232 -1.49 -25.81 -3.45
N ILE A 233 -0.28 -25.42 -3.89
CA ILE A 233 0.37 -24.09 -3.71
C ILE A 233 0.38 -23.48 -2.27
N ARG A 234 1.54 -23.64 -1.61
CA ARG A 234 1.96 -22.95 -0.38
C ARG A 234 2.01 -21.42 -0.57
N ALA A 235 1.18 -20.68 0.16
CA ALA A 235 1.39 -19.27 0.45
C ALA A 235 2.16 -19.15 1.77
N THR A 236 3.42 -18.73 1.70
CA THR A 236 4.25 -18.39 2.86
C THR A 236 3.70 -17.12 3.52
N VAL A 237 3.18 -17.26 4.75
CA VAL A 237 2.82 -16.12 5.61
C VAL A 237 4.10 -15.64 6.28
N PHE A 238 4.71 -14.60 5.72
CA PHE A 238 5.85 -13.89 6.29
C PHE A 238 5.32 -12.83 7.25
N GLN A 239 5.76 -12.88 8.51
CA GLN A 239 5.56 -11.79 9.48
C GLN A 239 6.47 -10.62 9.07
N PRO A 240 5.97 -9.36 8.99
CA PRO A 240 6.85 -8.21 8.84
C PRO A 240 7.14 -7.60 10.22
N GLU A 241 8.35 -7.85 10.73
CA GLU A 241 9.04 -6.93 11.62
C GLU A 241 9.77 -5.88 10.76
N ARG A 242 9.59 -4.60 11.15
CA ARG A 242 10.44 -3.42 10.90
C ARG A 242 10.39 -2.75 9.52
N GLY A 243 10.13 -1.44 9.58
CA GLY A 243 10.19 -0.49 8.47
C GLY A 243 9.46 0.80 8.85
N THR A 244 10.22 1.86 9.08
CA THR A 244 9.80 3.18 9.55
C THR A 244 8.63 3.74 8.73
N VAL A 245 7.52 4.08 9.38
CA VAL A 245 6.42 4.79 8.72
C VAL A 245 6.64 6.28 8.92
N VAL A 246 7.04 6.94 7.86
CA VAL A 246 7.03 8.41 7.78
C VAL A 246 5.56 8.84 7.68
N PRO A 247 5.04 9.70 8.58
CA PRO A 247 3.65 10.17 8.53
C PRO A 247 3.30 10.75 7.15
N ARG A 248 2.15 10.39 6.58
CA ARG A 248 1.73 10.89 5.25
C ARG A 248 1.67 12.43 5.18
N GLY A 249 1.38 13.09 6.31
CA GLY A 249 1.45 14.55 6.42
C GLY A 249 2.87 15.11 6.34
N SER A 250 3.87 14.42 6.91
CA SER A 250 5.27 14.83 6.78
C SER A 250 5.84 14.49 5.41
N LEU A 251 5.40 13.39 4.77
CA LEU A 251 5.82 13.07 3.41
C LEU A 251 5.23 14.04 2.38
N ILE A 252 3.95 14.42 2.52
CA ILE A 252 3.32 15.45 1.66
C ILE A 252 3.98 16.82 1.92
N ALA A 253 4.25 17.18 3.18
CA ALA A 253 4.94 18.42 3.50
C ALA A 253 6.39 18.44 2.98
N SER A 254 7.12 17.33 3.08
CA SER A 254 8.47 17.19 2.53
C SER A 254 8.48 17.24 1.01
N ASN A 255 7.57 16.51 0.36
CA ASN A 255 7.42 16.57 -1.10
C ASN A 255 7.01 17.96 -1.57
N GLN A 256 6.12 18.65 -0.84
CA GLN A 256 5.73 20.02 -1.15
C GLN A 256 6.91 20.99 -0.96
N ALA A 257 7.71 20.83 0.09
CA ALA A 257 8.91 21.63 0.32
C ALA A 257 9.97 21.38 -0.77
N GLU A 258 10.10 20.14 -1.21
CA GLU A 258 11.02 19.75 -2.29
C GLU A 258 10.54 20.26 -3.65
N ILE A 259 9.24 20.19 -3.96
CA ILE A 259 8.64 20.81 -5.15
C ILE A 259 8.81 22.33 -5.12
N VAL A 260 8.62 22.98 -3.98
CA VAL A 260 8.87 24.43 -3.85
C VAL A 260 10.34 24.75 -4.08
N LYS A 261 11.27 23.93 -3.58
CA LYS A 261 12.71 24.08 -3.80
C LYS A 261 13.09 23.84 -5.27
N GLN A 262 12.51 22.84 -5.91
CA GLN A 262 12.69 22.55 -7.34
C GLN A 262 12.10 23.66 -8.21
N ASN A 263 10.92 24.18 -7.88
CA ASN A 263 10.32 25.31 -8.58
C ASN A 263 11.13 26.60 -8.39
N ALA A 264 11.69 26.83 -7.21
CA ALA A 264 12.60 27.95 -6.98
C ALA A 264 13.91 27.80 -7.77
N ALA A 265 14.45 26.58 -7.85
CA ALA A 265 15.64 26.28 -8.66
C ALA A 265 15.34 26.44 -10.16
N LEU A 266 14.20 25.92 -10.65
CA LEU A 266 13.75 26.09 -12.03
C LEU A 266 13.47 27.55 -12.36
N SER A 267 12.85 28.31 -11.47
CA SER A 267 12.64 29.75 -11.65
C SER A 267 13.98 30.51 -11.72
N THR A 268 14.93 30.17 -10.86
CA THR A 268 16.29 30.75 -10.88
C THR A 268 17.04 30.39 -12.17
N LEU A 269 16.93 29.14 -12.61
CA LEU A 269 17.58 28.65 -13.81
C LEU A 269 16.95 29.27 -15.05
N ASN A 270 15.61 29.32 -15.12
CA ASN A 270 14.85 29.97 -16.18
C ASN A 270 15.17 31.48 -16.26
N ALA A 271 15.32 32.17 -15.13
CA ALA A 271 15.76 33.56 -15.09
C ALA A 271 17.19 33.75 -15.59
N LYS A 272 18.10 32.81 -15.29
CA LYS A 272 19.50 32.84 -15.75
C LYS A 272 19.67 32.46 -17.22
N THR A 273 18.86 31.52 -17.72
CA THR A 273 18.94 31.01 -19.09
C THR A 273 17.92 31.63 -20.04
N TRP A 274 17.09 32.56 -19.55
CA TRP A 274 16.00 33.19 -20.30
C TRP A 274 15.03 32.16 -20.91
N GLY A 275 14.89 31.00 -20.29
CA GLY A 275 14.05 29.90 -20.77
C GLY A 275 14.63 29.09 -21.93
N VAL A 276 15.89 29.32 -22.31
CA VAL A 276 16.59 28.48 -23.29
C VAL A 276 17.00 27.16 -22.65
N THR A 277 16.72 26.04 -23.32
CA THR A 277 17.14 24.69 -22.92
C THR A 277 18.03 24.05 -23.99
N HIS A 278 18.77 23.01 -23.61
CA HIS A 278 19.63 22.24 -24.53
C HIS A 278 18.99 20.87 -24.79
N GLN A 279 18.98 20.42 -26.04
CA GLN A 279 18.49 19.11 -26.45
C GLN A 279 19.49 18.44 -27.40
N GLU A 280 19.70 17.13 -27.28
CA GLU A 280 20.57 16.35 -28.15
C GLU A 280 19.80 15.13 -28.66
N ASP A 281 19.82 14.93 -29.99
CA ASP A 281 19.20 13.79 -30.65
C ASP A 281 20.07 13.33 -31.85
N ASN A 282 19.56 12.39 -32.65
CA ASN A 282 20.27 11.83 -33.80
C ASN A 282 20.62 12.87 -34.89
N ASN A 283 19.99 14.05 -34.89
CA ASN A 283 20.27 15.16 -35.80
C ASN A 283 21.23 16.21 -35.21
N GLY A 284 21.71 16.03 -33.98
CA GLY A 284 22.74 16.86 -33.35
C GLY A 284 22.32 17.53 -32.06
N ARG A 285 23.00 18.64 -31.72
CA ARG A 285 22.78 19.43 -30.49
C ARG A 285 22.08 20.73 -30.81
N PHE A 286 21.01 21.02 -30.07
CA PHE A 286 20.13 22.16 -30.28
C PHE A 286 19.98 22.98 -29.01
N LEU A 287 19.88 24.30 -29.18
CA LEU A 287 19.34 25.20 -28.17
C LEU A 287 17.86 25.42 -28.50
N VAL A 288 16.99 25.01 -27.59
CA VAL A 288 15.54 25.15 -27.71
C VAL A 288 15.14 26.46 -27.07
N LEU A 289 14.51 27.33 -27.87
CA LEU A 289 14.06 28.63 -27.40
C LEU A 289 12.72 28.51 -26.68
N PRO A 290 12.45 29.37 -25.69
CA PRO A 290 11.12 29.45 -25.08
C PRO A 290 10.08 29.90 -26.13
N LYS A 291 8.83 29.49 -25.92
CA LYS A 291 7.72 29.81 -26.83
C LYS A 291 7.56 31.33 -27.01
N GLY A 292 7.41 31.78 -28.27
CA GLY A 292 7.29 33.21 -28.59
C GLY A 292 8.63 33.96 -28.66
N MET A 293 9.75 33.25 -28.79
CA MET A 293 11.07 33.83 -29.06
C MET A 293 11.66 33.23 -30.34
N LYS A 294 12.40 34.05 -31.08
CA LYS A 294 13.11 33.69 -32.29
C LYS A 294 14.61 33.97 -32.14
N ALA A 295 15.43 33.15 -32.78
CA ALA A 295 16.88 33.34 -32.87
C ALA A 295 17.23 34.16 -34.12
N GLU A 296 17.98 35.24 -33.92
CA GLU A 296 18.72 35.95 -34.97
C GLU A 296 20.19 35.52 -34.94
N THR A 297 20.68 35.01 -36.07
CA THR A 297 22.08 34.59 -36.24
C THR A 297 22.93 35.74 -36.79
N GLY A 298 24.26 35.60 -36.79
CA GLY A 298 25.19 36.60 -37.32
C GLY A 298 25.69 37.63 -36.31
N TRP A 299 25.37 37.47 -35.02
CA TRP A 299 25.89 38.30 -33.94
C TRP A 299 27.22 37.75 -33.43
N THR A 300 28.04 38.61 -32.82
CA THR A 300 29.29 38.19 -32.18
C THR A 300 29.43 38.82 -30.79
N ALA A 301 30.05 38.09 -29.87
CA ALA A 301 30.40 38.51 -28.52
C ALA A 301 31.92 38.53 -28.33
N ASP A 302 32.40 39.07 -27.19
CA ASP A 302 33.83 39.18 -26.85
C ASP A 302 34.66 39.88 -27.94
N ASN A 303 34.20 41.07 -28.40
CA ASN A 303 34.83 41.85 -29.46
C ASN A 303 35.05 41.07 -30.78
N GLY A 304 34.05 40.28 -31.20
CA GLY A 304 34.09 39.55 -32.47
C GLY A 304 34.76 38.18 -32.40
N LYS A 305 35.20 37.73 -31.21
CA LYS A 305 35.91 36.45 -31.05
C LYS A 305 35.00 35.24 -30.94
N ARG A 306 33.72 35.43 -30.64
CA ARG A 306 32.76 34.34 -30.46
C ARG A 306 31.48 34.64 -31.23
N ASN A 307 30.99 33.65 -31.96
CA ASN A 307 29.67 33.71 -32.56
C ASN A 307 28.60 33.71 -31.46
N ALA A 308 27.59 34.56 -31.63
CA ALA A 308 26.49 34.73 -30.72
C ALA A 308 25.17 34.66 -31.48
N VAL A 309 24.10 34.31 -30.76
CA VAL A 309 22.73 34.31 -31.25
C VAL A 309 21.95 35.27 -30.39
N LYS A 310 21.24 36.20 -31.03
CA LYS A 310 20.38 37.15 -30.34
C LYS A 310 18.97 36.59 -30.25
N LEU A 311 18.38 36.62 -29.07
CA LEU A 311 17.00 36.22 -28.85
C LEU A 311 16.10 37.45 -28.96
N VAL A 312 15.08 37.37 -29.81
CA VAL A 312 14.07 38.41 -29.99
C VAL A 312 12.69 37.82 -29.79
N LYS A 313 11.77 38.59 -29.22
CA LYS A 313 10.38 38.17 -29.04
C LYS A 313 9.69 38.14 -30.40
N GLU A 314 8.91 37.09 -30.66
CA GLU A 314 8.01 37.00 -31.82
C GLU A 314 6.88 38.02 -31.76
#